data_AF-W9RH41-F1
#
_entry.id   AF-W9RH41-F1
#
_cell.length_a   1.000
_cell.length_b   1.000
_cell.length_c   1.000
_cell.angle_alpha   90.00
_cell.angle_beta   90.00
_cell.angle_gamma   90.00
#
_symmetry.space_group_name_H-M   'P 1'
#
loop_
_entity.id
_entity.type
_entity.pdbx_description
1 polymer ?
#
loop_
_entity_poly.entity_id
_entity_poly.type
_entity_poly.pdbx_seq_one_letter_code
_entity_poly.pdbx_strand_id
1 'polypeptide(L)'
;MEELGYVRASGESMDNLLLHCPVASSGTDSGVDTYFGLCTYPGRELRHRIDFKVYPRDIFAFGLIAWTGNDVLNRRLRLLAESKGFRLDDTGLYPATHGSPGKRGTKATASLKFNEEKEVFDFLGFPWLEPHERNL
;
A
#
# COMPACT_ATOMS: atom_id res chain seq x y z
N MET A 1 3.32 -13.01 20.90
CA MET A 1 2.20 -12.90 19.94
C MET A 1 2.84 -12.50 18.63
N GLU A 2 3.03 -13.44 17.71
CA GLU A 2 3.74 -13.21 16.45
C GLU A 2 2.80 -12.47 15.50
N GLU A 3 3.17 -11.26 15.08
CA GLU A 3 2.41 -10.52 14.08
C GLU A 3 2.79 -11.01 12.67
N LEU A 4 1.79 -11.55 11.97
CA LEU A 4 1.91 -11.95 10.57
C LEU A 4 1.94 -10.69 9.69
N GLY A 5 3.11 -10.38 9.14
CA GLY A 5 3.25 -9.41 8.05
C GLY A 5 2.70 -9.98 6.74
N TYR A 6 2.02 -9.14 5.96
CA TYR A 6 1.47 -9.54 4.65
C TYR A 6 2.37 -9.03 3.53
N VAL A 7 2.61 -9.87 2.52
CA VAL A 7 3.49 -9.58 1.38
C VAL A 7 2.69 -9.77 0.09
N ARG A 8 2.74 -8.78 -0.81
CA ARG A 8 2.21 -8.93 -2.17
C ARG A 8 3.35 -8.83 -3.18
N ALA A 9 3.42 -9.78 -4.11
CA ALA A 9 4.36 -9.79 -5.22
C ALA A 9 3.72 -9.18 -6.47
N SER A 10 4.45 -8.34 -7.21
CA SER A 10 4.06 -7.87 -8.54
C SER A 10 4.60 -8.84 -9.62
N GLY A 11 3.71 -9.50 -10.36
CA GLY A 11 4.02 -10.42 -11.46
C GLY A 11 2.75 -11.11 -11.97
N GLU A 12 2.66 -11.35 -13.29
CA GLU A 12 1.42 -11.71 -14.01
C GLU A 12 0.68 -13.00 -13.56
N SER A 13 1.15 -13.76 -12.56
CA SER A 13 0.41 -14.93 -12.07
C SER A 13 0.72 -15.34 -10.62
N MET A 14 0.80 -14.40 -9.68
CA MET A 14 0.90 -14.76 -8.26
C MET A 14 -0.15 -14.04 -7.42
N ASP A 15 -1.31 -14.69 -7.32
CA ASP A 15 -2.29 -14.36 -6.29
C ASP A 15 -1.67 -14.58 -4.89
N ASN A 16 -1.75 -13.54 -4.05
CA ASN A 16 -1.55 -13.53 -2.60
C ASN A 16 -0.67 -14.64 -2.02
N LEU A 17 0.65 -14.46 -2.08
CA LEU A 17 1.58 -15.35 -1.39
C LEU A 17 1.72 -14.91 0.08
N LEU A 18 1.14 -15.68 1.01
CA LEU A 18 1.40 -15.55 2.45
C LEU A 18 2.82 -16.04 2.75
N LEU A 19 3.78 -15.11 2.83
CA LEU A 19 5.11 -15.41 3.34
C LEU A 19 5.13 -15.18 4.86
N HIS A 20 5.43 -16.25 5.60
CA HIS A 20 5.70 -16.16 7.03
C HIS A 20 7.09 -15.54 7.22
N CYS A 21 7.15 -14.22 7.40
CA CYS A 21 8.37 -13.52 7.72
C CYS A 21 8.46 -13.38 9.25
N PRO A 22 9.35 -14.12 9.94
CA PRO A 22 9.58 -13.90 11.37
C PRO A 22 10.23 -12.52 11.50
N VAL A 23 9.45 -11.54 11.92
CA VAL A 23 9.95 -10.20 12.25
C VAL A 23 11.03 -10.37 13.31
N ALA A 24 12.27 -10.02 12.97
CA ALA A 24 13.39 -10.08 13.90
C ALA A 24 13.07 -9.23 15.14
N SER A 25 13.03 -9.88 16.31
CA SER A 25 12.56 -9.32 17.58
C SER A 25 13.52 -8.31 18.23
N SER A 26 14.17 -7.45 17.44
CA SER A 26 15.08 -6.44 17.96
C SER A 26 15.02 -5.17 17.12
N GLY A 27 13.89 -4.48 17.19
CA GLY A 27 13.74 -3.14 16.62
C GLY A 27 12.29 -2.71 16.63
N THR A 28 11.99 -1.59 17.25
CA THR A 28 10.74 -0.85 17.10
C THR A 28 10.61 -0.36 15.66
N ASP A 29 10.29 -1.23 14.71
CA ASP A 29 10.14 -0.84 13.31
C ASP A 29 8.66 -0.70 12.97
N SER A 30 8.13 0.51 13.21
CA SER A 30 6.78 0.91 12.82
C SER A 30 6.70 1.33 11.34
N GLY A 31 7.67 0.90 10.53
CA GLY A 31 7.89 1.32 9.16
C GLY A 31 7.33 0.36 8.11
N VAL A 32 7.53 0.72 6.85
CA VAL A 32 7.18 -0.12 5.69
C VAL A 32 8.47 -0.62 5.06
N ASP A 33 8.68 -1.93 5.07
CA ASP A 33 9.86 -2.55 4.48
C ASP A 33 9.62 -2.88 3.01
N THR A 34 10.64 -2.68 2.18
CA THR A 34 10.56 -2.94 0.74
C THR A 34 11.78 -3.68 0.26
N TYR A 35 11.57 -4.74 -0.51
CA TYR A 35 12.59 -5.48 -1.22
C TYR A 35 12.28 -5.48 -2.72
N PHE A 36 13.27 -5.11 -3.53
CA PHE A 36 13.21 -5.17 -4.98
C PHE A 36 14.32 -6.07 -5.48
N GLY A 37 13.97 -7.11 -6.22
CA GLY A 37 14.93 -8.13 -6.61
C GLY A 37 14.60 -8.82 -7.92
N LEU A 38 15.48 -9.75 -8.26
CA LEU A 38 15.32 -10.67 -9.37
C LEU A 38 15.30 -12.08 -8.79
N CYS A 39 14.36 -12.91 -9.25
CA CYS A 39 14.35 -14.34 -8.97
C CYS A 39 14.57 -15.12 -10.26
N THR A 40 15.10 -16.33 -10.10
CA THR A 40 15.26 -17.29 -11.19
C THR A 40 14.73 -18.62 -10.69
N TYR A 41 13.85 -19.25 -11.48
CA TYR A 41 13.38 -20.60 -11.17
C TYR A 41 14.53 -21.59 -11.37
N PRO A 42 14.67 -22.62 -10.52
CA PRO A 42 15.67 -23.67 -10.72
C PRO A 42 15.56 -24.26 -12.13
N GLY A 43 16.68 -24.30 -12.86
CA GLY A 43 16.75 -24.83 -14.23
C GLY A 43 16.23 -23.88 -15.32
N ARG A 44 15.96 -22.60 -15.03
CA ARG A 44 15.64 -21.57 -16.04
C ARG A 44 16.70 -20.48 -16.05
N GLU A 45 16.96 -19.88 -17.22
CA GLU A 45 17.87 -18.73 -17.34
C GLU A 45 17.14 -17.38 -17.18
N LEU A 46 15.84 -17.36 -17.48
CA LEU A 46 15.04 -16.15 -17.40
C LEU A 46 14.92 -15.65 -15.96
N ARG A 47 15.27 -14.38 -15.75
CA ARG A 47 15.12 -13.68 -14.47
C ARG A 47 13.79 -12.95 -14.45
N HIS A 48 13.03 -13.12 -13.38
CA HIS A 48 11.79 -12.40 -13.14
C HIS A 48 12.01 -11.34 -12.07
N ARG A 49 11.43 -10.16 -12.25
CA ARG A 49 11.38 -9.16 -11.19
C ARG A 49 10.41 -9.62 -10.11
N ILE A 50 10.85 -9.52 -8.85
CA ILE A 50 9.99 -9.69 -7.68
C ILE A 50 10.14 -8.45 -6.82
N ASP A 51 9.00 -7.89 -6.45
CA ASP A 51 8.91 -6.82 -5.49
C ASP A 51 8.15 -7.34 -4.27
N PHE A 52 8.73 -7.19 -3.08
CA PHE A 52 8.04 -7.45 -1.82
C PHE A 52 7.90 -6.16 -1.04
N LYS A 53 6.73 -5.96 -0.45
CA LYS A 53 6.50 -4.86 0.48
C LYS A 53 5.74 -5.35 1.69
N VAL A 54 6.28 -5.05 2.86
CA VAL A 54 5.74 -5.44 4.16
C VAL A 54 5.15 -4.20 4.79
N TYR A 55 3.88 -4.27 5.14
CA TYR A 55 3.16 -3.19 5.80
C TYR A 55 2.73 -3.64 7.21
N PRO A 56 2.84 -2.75 8.21
CA PRO A 56 2.12 -2.90 9.47
C PRO A 56 0.63 -3.06 9.23
N ARG A 57 -0.03 -3.86 10.08
CA ARG A 57 -1.45 -4.25 9.90
C ARG A 57 -2.40 -3.05 9.84
N ASP A 58 -2.11 -2.02 10.60
CA ASP A 58 -2.93 -0.81 10.72
C ASP A 58 -2.87 0.10 9.48
N ILE A 59 -1.88 -0.06 8.61
CA ILE A 59 -1.75 0.69 7.35
C ILE A 59 -1.84 -0.19 6.10
N PHE A 60 -2.09 -1.48 6.29
CA PHE A 60 -2.09 -2.48 5.23
C PHE A 60 -3.13 -2.22 4.13
N ALA A 61 -4.31 -1.71 4.49
CA ALA A 61 -5.36 -1.36 3.54
C ALA A 61 -4.89 -0.32 2.51
N PHE A 62 -4.12 0.69 2.93
CA PHE A 62 -3.59 1.72 2.04
C PHE A 62 -2.52 1.15 1.11
N GLY A 63 -1.66 0.28 1.64
CA GLY A 63 -0.66 -0.46 0.86
C GLY A 63 -1.31 -1.31 -0.23
N LEU A 64 -2.37 -2.04 0.10
CA LEU A 64 -3.12 -2.85 -0.86
C LEU A 64 -3.72 -2.02 -1.99
N ILE A 65 -4.33 -0.88 -1.70
CA ILE A 65 -4.89 0.01 -2.73
C ILE A 65 -3.78 0.47 -3.68
N ALA A 66 -2.68 0.99 -3.13
CA ALA A 66 -1.58 1.52 -3.92
C ALA A 66 -0.93 0.47 -4.83
N TRP A 67 -0.80 -0.78 -4.36
CA TRP A 67 -0.11 -1.85 -5.07
C TRP A 67 -0.99 -2.72 -5.96
N THR A 68 -2.30 -2.75 -5.68
CA THR A 68 -3.26 -3.37 -6.60
C THR A 68 -3.46 -2.48 -7.83
N GLY A 69 -3.45 -1.15 -7.63
CA GLY A 69 -3.61 -0.19 -8.72
C GLY A 69 -4.89 -0.43 -9.53
N ASN A 70 -4.97 0.06 -10.77
CA ASN A 70 -3.89 0.64 -11.58
C ASN A 70 -3.53 2.11 -11.23
N ASP A 71 -2.52 2.68 -11.88
CA ASP A 71 -2.07 4.06 -11.64
C ASP A 71 -3.14 5.12 -11.90
N VAL A 72 -4.08 4.87 -12.83
CA VAL A 72 -5.20 5.76 -13.12
C VAL A 72 -6.17 5.79 -11.94
N LEU A 73 -6.54 4.62 -11.40
CA LEU A 73 -7.37 4.53 -10.20
C LEU A 73 -6.68 5.21 -9.01
N ASN A 74 -5.41 4.90 -8.77
CA ASN A 74 -4.62 5.49 -7.69
C ASN A 74 -4.60 7.02 -7.77
N ARG A 75 -4.39 7.58 -8.97
CA ARG A 75 -4.41 9.03 -9.19
C ARG A 75 -5.79 9.62 -8.92
N ARG A 76 -6.88 8.96 -9.34
CA ARG A 76 -8.25 9.40 -9.07
C ARG A 76 -8.55 9.43 -7.57
N LEU A 77 -8.20 8.37 -6.84
CA LEU A 77 -8.40 8.30 -5.39
C LEU A 77 -7.63 9.40 -4.64
N ARG A 78 -6.38 9.69 -5.06
CA ARG A 78 -5.60 10.81 -4.47
C ARG A 78 -6.25 12.17 -4.72
N LEU A 79 -6.78 12.42 -5.92
CA LEU A 79 -7.50 13.66 -6.23
C LEU A 79 -8.80 13.80 -5.42
N LEU A 80 -9.52 12.70 -5.19
CA LEU A 80 -10.70 12.68 -4.32
C LEU A 80 -10.35 12.91 -2.85
N ALA A 81 -9.22 12.36 -2.39
CA ALA A 81 -8.72 12.66 -1.05
C ALA A 81 -8.41 14.16 -0.92
N GLU A 82 -7.71 14.73 -1.89
CA GLU A 82 -7.32 16.14 -1.90
C GLU A 82 -8.53 17.08 -1.91
N SER A 83 -9.58 16.77 -2.69
CA SER A 83 -10.81 17.56 -2.70
C SER A 83 -11.56 17.53 -1.36
N LYS A 84 -11.36 16.48 -0.55
CA LYS A 84 -11.89 16.36 0.81
C LYS A 84 -10.95 16.92 1.89
N GLY A 85 -9.82 17.52 1.50
CA GLY A 85 -8.84 18.07 2.45
C GLY A 85 -7.93 17.01 3.07
N PHE A 86 -7.69 15.90 2.38
CA PHE A 86 -6.79 14.83 2.80
C PHE A 86 -5.68 14.56 1.78
N ARG A 87 -4.60 13.93 2.24
CA ARG A 87 -3.53 13.37 1.42
C ARG A 87 -3.53 11.86 1.59
N LEU A 88 -3.72 11.14 0.49
CA LEU A 88 -3.66 9.68 0.44
C LEU A 88 -2.30 9.24 -0.10
N ASP A 89 -1.61 8.37 0.63
CA ASP A 89 -0.47 7.59 0.14
C ASP A 89 -0.61 6.12 0.56
N ASP A 90 0.40 5.30 0.27
CA ASP A 90 0.39 3.87 0.57
C ASP A 90 0.61 3.55 2.06
N THR A 91 0.83 4.57 2.89
CA THR A 91 1.05 4.46 4.34
C THR A 91 -0.08 5.07 5.16
N GLY A 92 -1.05 5.74 4.52
CA GLY A 92 -2.15 6.34 5.25
C GLY A 92 -2.95 7.38 4.49
N LEU A 93 -4.00 7.85 5.17
CA LEU A 93 -4.78 9.02 4.81
C LEU A 93 -4.58 10.08 5.89
N TYR A 94 -4.06 11.24 5.50
CA TYR A 94 -3.64 12.31 6.42
C TYR A 94 -4.40 13.59 6.14
N PRO A 95 -4.76 14.40 7.15
CA PRO A 95 -5.24 15.75 6.90
C PRO A 95 -4.25 16.54 6.04
N ALA A 96 -4.75 17.21 5.01
CA ALA A 96 -3.94 18.10 4.19
C ALA A 96 -3.58 19.33 5.04
N THR A 97 -2.34 19.37 5.55
CA THR A 97 -1.81 20.58 6.16
C THR A 97 -1.75 21.67 5.08
N HIS A 98 -2.53 22.74 5.23
CA HIS A 98 -2.44 23.95 4.40
C HIS A 98 -1.08 24.65 4.66
N GLY A 99 0.00 24.08 4.13
CA GLY A 99 1.29 24.72 4.02
C GLY A 99 1.44 25.32 2.62
N SER A 100 2.10 26.47 2.52
CA SER A 100 2.38 27.20 1.29
C SER A 100 2.82 26.29 0.13
N PRO A 101 2.50 26.63 -1.14
CA PRO A 101 2.88 25.82 -2.30
C PRO A 101 4.41 25.66 -2.32
N GLY A 102 4.90 24.45 -2.07
CA GLY A 102 6.33 24.15 -2.03
C GLY A 102 6.81 23.42 -0.76
N LYS A 103 6.07 23.45 0.35
CA LYS A 103 6.36 22.61 1.52
C LYS A 103 5.43 21.40 1.49
N ARG A 104 5.91 20.26 0.95
CA ARG A 104 5.29 18.95 1.24
C ARG A 104 5.34 18.78 2.75
N GLY A 105 4.22 19.09 3.41
CA GLY A 105 4.15 19.17 4.87
C GLY A 105 4.60 17.86 5.50
N THR A 106 5.30 17.99 6.63
CA THR A 106 5.60 16.90 7.57
C THR A 106 4.36 16.01 7.70
N LYS A 107 4.52 14.68 7.57
CA LYS A 107 3.38 13.73 7.70
C LYS A 107 2.58 14.12 8.94
N ALA A 108 1.28 14.40 8.76
CA ALA A 108 0.43 14.71 9.89
C ALA A 108 0.49 13.51 10.85
N THR A 109 0.65 13.76 12.13
CA THR A 109 0.86 12.71 13.14
C THR A 109 -0.36 11.81 13.33
N ALA A 110 -1.55 12.26 12.90
CA ALA A 110 -2.77 11.47 12.92
C ALA A 110 -3.19 11.07 11.50
N SER A 111 -3.01 9.78 11.18
CA SER A 111 -3.68 9.16 10.03
C SER A 111 -5.04 8.63 10.45
N LEU A 112 -6.02 8.69 9.54
CA LEU A 112 -7.26 7.95 9.70
C LEU A 112 -6.96 6.46 9.64
N LYS A 113 -7.56 5.69 10.55
CA LYS A 113 -7.37 4.23 10.63
C LYS A 113 -8.49 3.53 9.87
N PHE A 114 -8.10 2.69 8.92
CA PHE A 114 -9.00 1.80 8.19
C PHE A 114 -8.39 0.40 8.20
N ASN A 115 -9.20 -0.60 8.50
CA ASN A 115 -8.79 -2.01 8.53
C ASN A 115 -8.98 -2.67 7.16
N GLU A 116 -9.93 -2.18 6.37
CA GLU A 116 -10.27 -2.73 5.06
C GLU A 116 -10.13 -1.69 3.95
N GLU A 117 -9.77 -2.13 2.74
CA GLU A 117 -9.72 -1.23 1.58
C GLU A 117 -11.07 -0.55 1.34
N LYS A 118 -12.16 -1.29 1.52
CA LYS A 118 -13.53 -0.81 1.28
C LYS A 118 -13.88 0.43 2.10
N GLU A 119 -13.41 0.50 3.35
CA GLU A 119 -13.62 1.66 4.22
C GLU A 119 -12.96 2.93 3.63
N VAL A 120 -11.81 2.77 2.96
CA VAL A 120 -11.13 3.88 2.26
C VAL A 120 -11.96 4.34 1.06
N PHE A 121 -12.50 3.41 0.27
CA PHE A 121 -13.37 3.72 -0.87
C PHE A 121 -14.64 4.46 -0.43
N ASP A 122 -15.31 3.94 0.60
CA ASP A 122 -16.52 4.52 1.19
C ASP A 122 -16.23 5.92 1.74
N PHE A 123 -15.10 6.10 2.45
CA PHE A 123 -14.68 7.41 2.95
C PHE A 123 -14.44 8.41 1.82
N LEU A 124 -13.80 7.99 0.73
CA LEU A 124 -13.55 8.83 -0.44
C LEU A 124 -14.81 9.06 -1.29
N GLY A 125 -15.90 8.33 -1.03
CA GLY A 125 -17.12 8.38 -1.82
C GLY A 125 -16.92 7.86 -3.25
N PHE A 126 -16.01 6.90 -3.41
CA PHE A 126 -15.77 6.22 -4.67
C PHE A 126 -16.40 4.82 -4.62
N PRO A 127 -17.09 4.35 -5.68
CA PRO A 127 -17.65 3.01 -5.70
C PRO A 127 -16.59 1.95 -5.44
N TRP A 128 -16.88 0.99 -4.56
CA TRP A 128 -16.00 -0.17 -4.35
C TRP A 128 -15.75 -0.88 -5.68
N LEU A 129 -14.48 -1.18 -5.96
CA LEU A 129 -14.05 -1.99 -7.09
C LEU A 129 -13.25 -3.18 -6.56
N GLU A 130 -13.67 -4.38 -6.95
CA GLU A 130 -12.89 -5.59 -6.72
C GLU A 130 -11.54 -5.50 -7.44
N PRO A 131 -10.47 -6.15 -6.94
CA PRO A 131 -9.12 -6.04 -7.52
C PRO A 131 -9.05 -6.23 -9.05
N HIS A 132 -9.86 -7.12 -9.61
CA HIS A 132 -9.91 -7.40 -11.05
C HIS A 132 -10.64 -6.32 -11.87
N GLU A 133 -11.42 -5.44 -11.24
CA GLU A 133 -12.14 -4.33 -11.86
C GLU A 133 -11.32 -3.03 -11.87
N ARG A 134 -10.16 -3.01 -11.21
CA ARG A 134 -9.36 -1.80 -10.99
C ARG A 134 -8.42 -1.44 -12.15
N ASN A 135 -8.48 -2.18 -13.26
CA ASN A 135 -7.76 -1.85 -14.48
C ASN A 135 -8.58 -0.90 -15.36
N LEU A 136 -8.57 0.39 -14.99
CA LEU A 136 -9.30 1.49 -15.62
C LEU A 136 -8.55 2.17 -16.77
#